data_AF-A0AAW6E4H4-F1
#
_entry.id   AF-A0AAW6E4H4-F1
#
_cell.length_a   1.000
_cell.length_b   1.000
_cell.length_c   1.000
_cell.angle_alpha   90.00
_cell.angle_beta   90.00
_cell.angle_gamma   90.00
#
_symmetry.space_group_name_H-M   'P 1'
#
loop_
_entity.id
_entity.type
_entity.pdbx_description
1 polymer ?
#
loop_
_entity_poly.entity_id
_entity_poly.type
_entity_poly.pdbx_seq_one_letter_code
_entity_poly.pdbx_strand_id
1 'polypeptide(L)' 'MKYKVIDISEEDYGCEGIPEDSELMCSVLIENSDGTQKWLKIADRYLRENDIDIGSVITAD' A
#
# COMPACT_ATOMS: atom_id res chain seq x y z
N MET A 1 -1.34 -1.46 -16.03
CA MET A 1 -1.39 -2.93 -15.82
C MET A 1 -2.15 -3.29 -14.54
N LYS A 2 -2.73 -4.50 -14.43
CA LYS A 2 -3.42 -4.98 -13.23
C LYS A 2 -2.46 -5.68 -12.28
N TYR A 3 -2.60 -5.42 -10.99
CA TYR A 3 -1.80 -6.06 -9.94
C TYR A 3 -2.69 -6.53 -8.80
N LYS A 4 -2.39 -7.70 -8.25
CA LYS A 4 -3.00 -8.20 -7.02
C LYS A 4 -2.23 -7.67 -5.82
N VAL A 5 -2.93 -7.18 -4.80
CA VAL A 5 -2.35 -6.86 -3.50
C VAL A 5 -2.08 -8.15 -2.75
N ILE A 6 -0.82 -8.36 -2.36
CA ILE A 6 -0.35 -9.58 -1.69
C ILE A 6 -0.18 -9.34 -0.20
N ASP A 7 0.31 -8.16 0.19
CA ASP A 7 0.57 -7.80 1.57
C ASP A 7 0.44 -6.29 1.77
N ILE A 8 0.05 -5.89 2.98
CA ILE A 8 -0.02 -4.49 3.42
C ILE A 8 0.61 -4.42 4.80
N SER A 9 1.64 -3.59 4.96
CA SER A 9 2.25 -3.30 6.26
C SER A 9 2.24 -1.80 6.54
N GLU A 10 1.70 -1.43 7.70
CA GLU A 10 1.76 -0.05 8.20
C GLU A 10 3.22 0.32 8.52
N GLU A 11 3.62 1.56 8.23
CA GLU A 11 4.94 2.02 8.66
C GLU A 11 5.01 2.20 10.17
N ASP A 12 6.12 1.78 10.76
CA ASP A 12 6.43 2.04 12.16
C ASP A 12 7.10 3.41 12.28
N TYR A 13 6.38 4.36 12.86
CA TYR A 13 6.88 5.72 13.11
C TYR A 13 7.56 5.86 14.48
N GLY A 14 7.59 4.79 15.27
CA GLY A 14 8.15 4.81 16.62
C GLY A 14 7.47 5.84 17.54
N CYS A 15 8.19 6.25 18.59
CA CYS A 15 7.65 7.15 19.63
C CYS A 15 7.37 8.57 19.13
N GLU A 16 8.06 9.02 18.08
CA GLU A 16 7.91 10.36 17.51
C GLU A 16 6.59 10.49 16.74
N GLY A 17 6.00 9.37 16.30
CA GLY A 17 4.79 9.36 15.50
C GLY A 17 5.01 9.92 14.09
N ILE A 18 3.91 10.12 13.37
CA ILE A 18 3.94 10.66 12.01
C ILE A 18 4.42 12.12 12.08
N PRO A 19 5.37 12.54 11.23
CA PRO A 19 5.81 13.94 11.19
C PRO A 19 4.66 14.91 10.93
N GLU A 20 4.77 16.14 11.47
CA GLU A 20 3.82 17.20 11.15
C GLU A 20 3.75 17.43 9.62
N ASP A 21 2.53 17.70 9.12
CA ASP A 21 2.21 17.83 7.69
C ASP A 21 2.46 16.57 6.83
N SER A 22 2.69 15.40 7.44
CA SER A 22 2.80 14.11 6.74
C SER A 22 1.54 13.25 6.94
N GLU A 23 1.32 12.32 6.00
CA GLU A 23 0.24 11.34 6.07
C GLU A 23 0.76 9.96 6.47
N LEU A 24 -0.09 9.16 7.11
CA LEU A 24 0.18 7.75 7.40
C LEU A 24 0.33 6.97 6.09
N MET A 25 1.46 6.30 5.93
CA MET A 25 1.77 5.49 4.75
C MET A 25 1.81 4.01 5.11
N CYS A 26 1.44 3.18 4.14
CA CYS A 26 1.59 1.73 4.17
C CYS A 26 2.54 1.29 3.06
N SER A 27 3.31 0.24 3.32
CA SER A 27 4.03 -0.50 2.30
C SER A 27 3.10 -1.58 1.75
N VAL A 28 2.84 -1.55 0.45
CA VAL A 28 1.92 -2.47 -0.24
C VAL A 28 2.70 -3.32 -1.22
N LEU A 29 2.72 -4.63 -0.99
CA LEU A 29 3.29 -5.59 -1.92
C LEU A 29 2.26 -5.92 -2.99
N ILE A 30 2.62 -5.71 -4.25
CA ILE A 30 1.76 -5.99 -5.39
C ILE A 30 2.43 -6.94 -6.37
N GLU A 31 1.63 -7.80 -7.00
CA GLU A 31 2.08 -8.82 -7.93
C GLU A 31 1.32 -8.71 -9.27
N ASN A 32 2.04 -8.76 -10.39
CA ASN A 32 1.42 -8.79 -11.72
C ASN A 32 1.11 -10.23 -12.16
N SER A 33 0.49 -10.39 -13.33
CA SER A 33 0.15 -11.70 -13.90
C SER A 33 1.36 -12.62 -14.16
N ASP A 34 2.56 -12.04 -14.29
CA ASP A 34 3.79 -12.78 -14.55
C ASP A 34 4.52 -13.18 -13.25
N GLY A 35 3.91 -12.94 -12.09
CA GLY A 35 4.47 -13.23 -10.77
C GLY A 35 5.56 -12.23 -10.32
N THR A 36 5.73 -11.13 -11.04
CA THR A 36 6.67 -10.06 -10.64
C THR A 36 6.06 -9.26 -9.51
N GLN A 37 6.81 -9.16 -8.42
CA GLN A 37 6.40 -8.43 -7.22
C GLN A 37 7.14 -7.10 -7.08
N LYS A 38 6.46 -6.08 -6.55
CA LYS A 38 7.08 -4.81 -6.14
C LYS A 38 6.37 -4.21 -4.93
N TRP A 39 7.14 -3.48 -4.13
CA TRP A 39 6.60 -2.69 -3.03
C TRP A 39 6.25 -1.27 -3.49
N LEU A 40 5.10 -0.78 -3.05
CA LEU A 40 4.65 0.60 -3.21
C LEU A 40 4.45 1.25 -1.84
N LYS A 41 4.67 2.56 -1.76
CA LYS A 41 4.20 3.36 -0.63
C LYS A 41 2.87 3.99 -1.01
N ILE A 42 1.82 3.68 -0.25
CA ILE A 42 0.46 4.18 -0.49
C ILE A 42 -0.08 4.76 0.82
N ALA A 43 -0.75 5.91 0.75
CA ALA A 43 -1.40 6.48 1.92
C ALA A 43 -2.46 5.52 2.49
N ASP A 44 -2.44 5.32 3.80
CA ASP A 44 -3.42 4.49 4.51
C ASP A 44 -4.86 4.97 4.23
N ARG A 45 -5.07 6.29 4.23
CA ARG A 45 -6.36 6.90 3.88
C ARG A 45 -6.86 6.45 2.51
N TYR A 46 -5.98 6.45 1.50
CA TYR A 46 -6.35 6.04 0.14
C TYR A 46 -6.79 4.58 0.10
N LEU A 47 -6.09 3.69 0.83
CA LEU A 47 -6.47 2.27 0.91
C LEU A 47 -7.88 2.11 1.50
N ARG A 48 -8.17 2.79 2.61
CA ARG A 48 -9.47 2.73 3.30
C ARG A 48 -10.61 3.33 2.48
N GLU A 49 -10.39 4.49 1.86
CA GLU A 49 -11.41 5.18 1.05
C GLU A 49 -11.79 4.41 -0.22
N ASN A 50 -10.88 3.55 -0.72
CA ASN A 50 -11.09 2.76 -1.94
C ASN A 50 -11.32 1.27 -1.66
N ASP A 51 -11.50 0.86 -0.40
CA ASP A 51 -11.71 -0.54 0.01
C ASP A 51 -10.61 -1.49 -0.54
N ILE A 52 -9.37 -1.02 -0.49
CA ILE A 52 -8.21 -1.78 -0.96
C ILE A 52 -7.61 -2.55 0.21
N ASP A 53 -7.66 -3.88 0.11
CA ASP A 53 -7.10 -4.81 1.10
C ASP A 53 -6.30 -5.91 0.37
N ILE A 54 -5.68 -6.81 1.14
CA ILE A 54 -5.03 -8.01 0.63
C ILE A 54 -6.03 -8.82 -0.22
N GLY A 55 -5.63 -9.12 -1.46
CA GLY A 55 -6.48 -9.77 -2.45
C GLY A 55 -7.18 -8.83 -3.42
N SER A 56 -7.24 -7.52 -3.15
CA SER A 56 -7.76 -6.53 -4.10
C SER A 56 -6.91 -6.46 -5.36
N VAL A 57 -7.53 -6.08 -6.47
CA VAL A 57 -6.85 -5.84 -7.75
C VAL A 57 -6.82 -4.35 -8.03
N ILE A 58 -5.61 -3.79 -8.10
CA ILE A 58 -5.40 -2.38 -8.43
C ILE A 58 -4.89 -2.23 -9.86
N THR A 59 -5.12 -1.05 -10.44
CA THR A 59 -4.55 -0.68 -11.73
C THR A 59 -3.50 0.40 -11.49
N ALA A 60 -2.27 0.14 -11.94
CA ALA A 60 -1.20 1.14 -11.97
C ALA A 60 -0.73 1.28 -13.42
N ASP A 61 -0.55 2.53 -13.88
CA ASP A 61 -0.07 2.81 -15.24
C ASP A 61 1.43 2.51 -15.37
#